data_AF-A0A651FX17-F1
#
_entry.id   AF-A0A651FX17-F1
#
_cell.length_a   1.000
_cell.length_b   1.000
_cell.length_c   1.000
_cell.angle_alpha   90.00
_cell.angle_beta   90.00
_cell.angle_gamma   90.00
#
_symmetry.space_group_name_H-M   'P 1'
#
loop_
_entity.id
_entity.type
_entity.pdbx_description
1 polymer ?
#
loop_
_entity_poly.entity_id
_entity_poly.type
_entity_poly.pdbx_seq_one_letter_code
_entity_poly.pdbx_strand_id
1 'polypeptide(L)'
;MAKKVSARRKKLLIEMEHIIGNECYNASIQNWGPNGVFEGEGRDFRYPITFRNEDGEKLKKRYVDNSISTDQLMDGYYAFGANELHIMNGLNRVLSLLEEQYDLKL
;
A
#
# COMPACT_ATOMS: atom_id res chain seq x y z
N MET A 1 -0.73 -20.30 15.49
CA MET A 1 0.48 -19.72 14.89
C MET A 1 0.07 -18.99 13.63
N ALA A 2 0.46 -17.73 13.43
CA ALA A 2 0.17 -17.01 12.19
C ALA A 2 0.78 -17.76 11.00
N LYS A 3 0.01 -17.95 9.93
CA LYS A 3 0.46 -18.63 8.72
C LYS A 3 1.60 -17.81 8.11
N LYS A 4 2.79 -18.41 7.98
CA LYS A 4 3.96 -17.73 7.39
C LYS A 4 3.64 -17.33 5.95
N VAL A 5 3.72 -16.03 5.65
CA VAL A 5 3.47 -15.51 4.29
C VAL A 5 4.57 -16.05 3.37
N SER A 6 4.16 -16.70 2.27
CA SER A 6 5.09 -17.22 1.27
C SER A 6 5.76 -16.07 0.49
N ALA A 7 6.93 -16.32 -0.11
CA ALA A 7 7.60 -15.32 -0.95
C ALA A 7 6.73 -14.85 -2.13
N ARG A 8 5.96 -15.79 -2.72
CA ARG A 8 5.00 -15.47 -3.80
C ARG A 8 3.89 -14.54 -3.32
N ARG A 9 3.28 -14.85 -2.18
CA ARG A 9 2.22 -14.01 -1.59
C ARG A 9 2.73 -12.64 -1.19
N LYS A 10 3.93 -12.57 -0.62
CA LYS A 10 4.60 -11.30 -0.31
C LYS A 10 4.78 -10.43 -1.55
N LYS A 11 5.26 -11.00 -2.65
CA LYS A 11 5.40 -10.29 -3.93
C LYS A 11 4.04 -9.78 -4.44
N LEU A 12 3.02 -10.63 -4.39
CA LEU A 12 1.66 -10.27 -4.80
C LEU A 12 1.10 -9.11 -3.96
N LEU A 13 1.32 -9.10 -2.64
CA LEU A 13 0.89 -8.02 -1.77
C LEU A 13 1.57 -6.68 -2.12
N ILE A 14 2.87 -6.71 -2.40
CA ILE A 14 3.62 -5.53 -2.84
C ILE A 14 3.07 -4.99 -4.17
N GLU A 15 2.76 -5.88 -5.12
CA GLU A 15 2.18 -5.50 -6.42
C GLU A 15 0.77 -4.93 -6.28
N MET A 16 -0.09 -5.57 -5.47
CA MET A 16 -1.46 -5.09 -5.19
C MET A 16 -1.45 -3.74 -4.47
N GLU A 17 -0.57 -3.56 -3.48
CA GLU A 17 -0.43 -2.25 -2.84
C GLU A 17 0.07 -1.21 -3.83
N HIS A 18 1.03 -1.54 -4.70
CA HIS A 18 1.52 -0.59 -5.69
C HIS A 18 0.38 -0.06 -6.56
N ILE A 19 -0.52 -0.95 -7.01
CA ILE A 19 -1.72 -0.57 -7.76
C ILE A 19 -2.60 0.36 -6.93
N ILE A 20 -2.99 -0.05 -5.72
CA ILE A 20 -3.90 0.75 -4.87
C ILE A 20 -3.28 2.08 -4.44
N GLY A 21 -1.98 2.11 -4.20
CA GLY A 21 -1.27 3.32 -3.81
C GLY A 21 -1.24 4.38 -4.90
N ASN A 22 -1.25 3.99 -6.17
CA ASN A 22 -1.37 4.89 -7.32
C ASN A 22 -2.82 5.42 -7.48
N GLU A 23 -3.82 4.73 -6.93
CA GLU A 23 -5.23 5.19 -6.92
C GLU A 23 -5.52 6.21 -5.79
N CYS A 24 -4.48 6.87 -5.25
CA CYS A 24 -4.63 7.90 -4.24
C CYS A 24 -4.66 9.30 -4.86
N TYR A 25 -5.71 10.05 -4.56
CA TYR A 25 -5.98 11.36 -5.15
C TYR A 25 -6.11 12.45 -4.08
N ASN A 26 -5.51 13.63 -4.33
CA ASN A 26 -5.67 14.79 -3.46
C ASN A 26 -6.55 15.84 -4.15
N ALA A 27 -7.82 15.89 -3.76
CA ALA A 27 -8.80 16.80 -4.32
C ALA A 27 -8.50 18.29 -4.09
N SER A 28 -7.62 18.61 -3.14
CA SER A 28 -7.22 19.99 -2.85
C SER A 28 -6.05 20.47 -3.71
N ILE A 29 -5.39 19.60 -4.48
CA ILE A 29 -4.31 20.00 -5.40
C ILE A 29 -4.93 20.28 -6.78
N GLN A 30 -5.06 21.57 -7.13
CA GLN A 30 -5.38 21.98 -8.49
C GLN A 30 -4.16 21.74 -9.38
N ASN A 31 -4.32 20.86 -10.37
CA ASN A 31 -3.27 20.56 -11.34
C ASN A 31 -3.37 21.62 -12.47
N TRP A 32 -2.32 22.42 -12.62
CA TRP A 32 -2.19 23.40 -13.70
C TRP A 32 -1.01 22.99 -14.57
N GLY A 33 -1.29 22.63 -15.82
CA GLY A 33 -0.29 22.30 -16.83
C GLY A 33 0.37 23.55 -17.43
N PRO A 34 1.36 23.37 -18.33
CA PRO A 34 1.97 24.47 -19.08
C PRO A 34 0.89 25.32 -19.78
N ASN A 35 1.07 26.65 -19.79
CA ASN A 35 0.10 27.63 -20.30
C ASN A 35 -1.24 27.71 -19.54
N GLY A 36 -1.31 27.23 -18.29
CA GLY A 36 -2.51 27.40 -17.46
C GLY A 36 -3.66 26.47 -17.86
N VAL A 37 -3.36 25.32 -18.45
CA VAL A 37 -4.35 24.28 -18.71
C VAL A 37 -4.76 23.64 -17.39
N PHE A 38 -6.04 23.66 -17.06
CA PHE A 38 -6.56 22.96 -15.88
C PHE A 38 -6.59 21.46 -16.15
N GLU A 39 -5.67 20.72 -15.55
CA GLU A 39 -5.61 19.27 -15.55
C GLU A 39 -6.43 18.77 -14.34
N GLY A 40 -7.75 18.97 -14.38
CA GLY A 40 -8.68 18.85 -13.25
C GLY A 40 -8.73 17.51 -12.52
N GLU A 41 -8.04 16.51 -13.05
CA GLU A 41 -7.61 15.31 -12.33
C GLU A 41 -6.33 15.72 -11.58
N GLY A 42 -6.50 16.34 -10.40
CA GLY A 42 -5.47 16.54 -9.38
C GLY A 42 -4.37 15.47 -9.41
N ARG A 43 -3.14 15.89 -9.12
CA ARG A 43 -1.95 15.09 -9.42
C ARG A 43 -2.06 13.67 -8.86
N ASP A 44 -1.95 12.66 -9.74
CA ASP A 44 -1.66 11.28 -9.35
C ASP A 44 -0.47 11.31 -8.40
N PHE A 45 -0.73 11.00 -7.15
CA PHE A 45 0.30 10.95 -6.14
C PHE A 45 0.21 9.60 -5.46
N ARG A 46 1.21 8.76 -5.72
CA ARG A 46 1.36 7.55 -4.94
C ARG A 46 1.45 7.89 -3.45
N TYR A 47 0.51 7.42 -2.64
CA TYR A 47 0.56 7.62 -1.19
C TYR A 47 1.71 6.80 -0.59
N PRO A 48 2.60 7.38 0.22
CA PRO A 48 3.67 6.60 0.82
C PRO A 48 3.12 5.67 1.91
N ILE A 49 3.55 4.40 1.89
CA ILE A 49 3.36 3.52 3.04
C ILE A 49 4.28 3.99 4.17
N THR A 50 3.75 3.98 5.38
CA THR A 50 4.53 4.13 6.60
C THR A 50 4.76 2.76 7.24
N PHE A 51 6.01 2.50 7.61
CA PHE A 51 6.45 1.36 8.39
C PHE A 51 6.99 1.85 9.74
N ARG A 52 7.07 0.96 10.71
CA ARG A 52 7.82 1.18 11.96
C ARG A 52 9.08 0.32 11.90
N ASN A 53 10.23 0.89 12.25
CA ASN A 53 11.45 0.09 12.46
C ASN A 53 11.45 -0.50 13.89
N GLU A 54 12.49 -1.27 14.22
CA GLU A 54 12.64 -1.90 15.54
C GLU A 54 12.71 -0.87 16.68
N ASP A 55 13.22 0.33 16.39
CA ASP A 55 13.31 1.45 17.33
C ASP A 55 12.00 2.27 17.44
N GLY A 56 10.96 1.89 16.70
CA GLY A 56 9.65 2.56 16.69
C GLY A 56 9.58 3.83 15.81
N GLU A 57 10.65 4.16 15.10
CA GLU A 57 10.69 5.28 14.17
C GLU A 57 9.88 4.99 12.90
N LYS A 58 9.25 6.04 12.37
CA LYS A 58 8.40 5.95 11.18
C LYS A 58 9.25 6.07 9.92
N LEU A 59 9.29 5.02 9.12
CA LEU A 59 9.91 5.02 7.80
C LEU A 59 8.84 5.11 6.71
N LYS A 60 8.86 6.17 5.91
CA LYS A 60 7.94 6.34 4.77
C LYS A 60 8.60 5.85 3.49
N LYS A 61 7.94 4.93 2.78
CA LYS A 61 8.38 4.44 1.48
C LYS A 61 7.32 4.67 0.42
N ARG A 62 7.72 5.34 -0.66
CA ARG A 62 6.92 5.42 -1.90
C ARG A 62 7.09 4.20 -2.79
N TYR A 63 8.08 3.36 -2.55
CA TYR A 63 8.30 2.11 -3.27
C TYR A 63 8.76 1.07 -2.27
N VAL A 64 8.09 -0.09 -2.27
CA VAL A 64 8.41 -1.22 -1.42
C VAL A 64 8.97 -2.31 -2.32
N ASP A 65 10.18 -2.75 -2.04
CA ASP A 65 10.83 -3.83 -2.76
C ASP A 65 10.83 -5.11 -1.91
N ASN A 66 11.22 -6.24 -2.52
CA ASN A 66 11.18 -7.54 -1.87
C ASN A 66 12.22 -7.73 -0.74
N SER A 67 13.14 -6.79 -0.51
CA SER A 67 14.11 -6.86 0.60
C SER A 67 13.48 -6.66 1.99
N ILE A 68 12.31 -6.00 2.07
CA ILE A 68 11.61 -5.76 3.34
C ILE A 68 11.27 -7.09 4.05
N SER A 69 11.37 -7.19 5.37
CA SER A 69 10.94 -8.43 6.04
C SER A 69 9.42 -8.62 5.94
N THR A 70 8.95 -9.87 6.04
CA THR A 70 7.50 -10.15 6.01
C THR A 70 6.78 -9.47 7.17
N ASP A 71 7.37 -9.52 8.37
CA ASP A 71 6.76 -8.95 9.57
C ASP A 71 6.64 -7.43 9.42
N GLN A 72 7.71 -6.76 8.99
CA GLN A 72 7.68 -5.33 8.71
C GLN A 72 6.70 -4.99 7.58
N LEU A 73 6.57 -5.83 6.55
CA LEU A 73 5.60 -5.62 5.48
C LEU A 73 4.18 -5.61 6.02
N MET A 74 3.81 -6.57 6.89
CA MET A 74 2.44 -6.68 7.43
C MET A 74 2.04 -5.46 8.26
N ASP A 75 3.01 -4.81 8.89
CA ASP A 75 2.79 -3.59 9.68
C ASP A 75 2.64 -2.32 8.83
N GLY A 76 2.77 -2.41 7.50
CA GLY A 76 2.65 -1.27 6.59
C GLY A 76 1.25 -0.66 6.58
N TYR A 77 1.17 0.66 6.77
CA TYR A 77 -0.07 1.43 6.75
C TYR A 77 0.03 2.76 5.99
N TYR A 78 -1.07 3.20 5.41
CA TYR A 78 -1.23 4.60 4.97
C TYR A 78 -1.69 5.46 6.14
N ALA A 79 -0.98 6.55 6.40
CA ALA A 79 -1.31 7.50 7.46
C ALA A 79 -2.16 8.65 6.90
N PHE A 80 -3.47 8.67 7.16
CA PHE A 80 -4.40 9.73 6.77
C PHE A 80 -4.76 10.62 7.96
N GLY A 81 -3.89 11.57 8.29
CA GLY A 81 -4.02 12.39 9.50
C GLY A 81 -3.87 11.52 10.75
N ALA A 82 -4.92 11.46 11.57
CA ALA A 82 -4.96 10.60 12.77
C ALA A 82 -5.36 9.14 12.46
N ASN A 83 -5.83 8.85 11.24
CA ASN A 83 -6.28 7.51 10.86
C ASN A 83 -5.13 6.72 10.20
N GLU A 84 -5.09 5.42 10.45
CA GLU A 84 -4.14 4.49 9.84
C GLU A 84 -4.90 3.40 9.06
N LEU A 85 -4.66 3.29 7.75
CA LEU A 85 -5.16 2.19 6.93
C LEU A 85 -4.06 1.15 6.78
N HIS A 86 -4.16 0.03 7.51
CA HIS A 86 -3.22 -1.10 7.44
C HIS A 86 -3.37 -1.88 6.13
N ILE A 87 -2.92 -1.26 5.02
CA ILE A 87 -3.15 -1.73 3.66
C ILE A 87 -2.60 -3.13 3.41
N MET A 88 -1.39 -3.44 3.92
CA MET A 88 -0.75 -4.74 3.69
C MET A 88 -1.49 -5.89 4.37
N ASN A 89 -1.88 -5.71 5.64
CA ASN A 89 -2.69 -6.68 6.35
C ASN A 89 -4.11 -6.79 5.75
N GLY A 90 -4.71 -5.67 5.33
CA GLY A 90 -6.00 -5.65 4.63
C GLY A 90 -5.98 -6.51 3.36
N LEU A 91 -4.99 -6.29 2.49
CA LEU A 91 -4.82 -7.07 1.27
C LEU A 91 -4.55 -8.55 1.56
N ASN A 92 -3.75 -8.85 2.59
CA ASN A 92 -3.52 -10.22 3.02
C ASN A 92 -4.83 -10.93 3.41
N ARG A 93 -5.75 -10.23 4.10
CA ARG A 93 -7.07 -10.76 4.44
C ARG A 93 -7.96 -10.94 3.21
N VAL A 94 -7.92 -10.01 2.25
CA VAL A 94 -8.63 -10.15 0.96
C VAL A 94 -8.15 -11.39 0.21
N LEU A 95 -6.83 -11.60 0.11
CA LEU A 95 -6.29 -12.80 -0.53
C LEU A 95 -6.71 -14.09 0.20
N SER A 96 -6.75 -14.09 1.53
CA SER A 96 -7.28 -15.24 2.30
C SER A 96 -8.75 -15.51 2.00
N LEU A 97 -9.57 -14.46 1.92
CA LEU A 97 -10.98 -14.58 1.52
C LEU A 97 -11.13 -15.22 0.14
N LEU A 98 -10.32 -14.78 -0.82
CA LEU A 98 -10.30 -15.29 -2.20
C LEU A 98 -9.89 -16.75 -2.28
N GLU A 99 -8.89 -17.17 -1.49
CA GLU A 99 -8.48 -18.58 -1.40
C GLU A 99 -9.56 -19.45 -0.74
N GLU A 100 -10.13 -18.99 0.38
CA GLU A 100 -11.00 -19.80 1.22
C GLU A 100 -12.44 -19.88 0.69
N GLN A 101 -12.96 -18.80 0.12
CA GLN A 101 -14.36 -18.73 -0.33
C GLN A 101 -14.54 -18.92 -1.83
N TYR A 102 -13.51 -18.60 -2.62
CA TYR A 102 -13.60 -18.63 -4.08
C TYR A 102 -12.65 -19.67 -4.72
N ASP A 103 -12.00 -20.51 -3.91
CA ASP A 103 -11.08 -21.59 -4.31
C ASP A 103 -9.97 -21.12 -5.29
N LEU A 104 -9.54 -19.88 -5.12
CA LEU A 104 -8.45 -19.31 -5.92
C LEU A 104 -7.10 -19.86 -5.42
N LYS A 105 -6.24 -20.30 -6.35
CA LYS A 105 -4.89 -20.83 -6.06
C LYS A 105 -3.85 -19.72 -6.22
N LEU A 106 -3.70 -18.90 -5.18
CA LEU A 106 -2.85 -17.69 -5.17
C LEU A 106 -1.48 -17.90 -4.49
#